data_AF-A0A7S2C3J7-F1
#
_entry.id   AF-A0A7S2C3J7-F1
#
_cell.length_a   1.000
_cell.length_b   1.000
_cell.length_c   1.000
_cell.angle_alpha   90.00
_cell.angle_beta   90.00
_cell.angle_gamma   90.00
#
_symmetry.space_group_name_H-M   'P 1'
#
loop_
_entity.id
_entity.type
_entity.pdbx_description
1 polymer ?
#
loop_
_entity_poly.entity_id
_entity_poly.type
_entity_poly.pdbx_seq_one_letter_code
_entity_poly.pdbx_strand_id
1 'polypeptide(L)'
;MALSSTKDKKRPLQSHRKGDKYDLSSVPKNEKGGVLVTDDELAAAFEFFDMDGSGKITMTNLRKRLGVFYKNMPAKDYRFLMNNKPELTLQDLRELLLDNEVTNFDPVAEAFKVYDPEGTGFVDHKVLRDMFQNLGFGEVTDEDLQILVETGDVDQDGKISLSDFRNMLDFNRAQVAAQEAADLEREQQEAEREALREAQKAQAGEGGEGPAEPTEPAEPAEPAEE
;
A
#
# COMPACT_ATOMS: atom_id res chain seq x y z
N MET A 1 6.94 -28.61 42.90
CA MET A 1 6.52 -29.58 41.87
C MET A 1 5.00 -29.56 41.77
N ALA A 2 4.45 -29.05 40.67
CA ALA A 2 3.18 -29.48 40.07
C ALA A 2 2.99 -28.68 38.77
N LEU A 3 3.19 -29.36 37.65
CA LEU A 3 2.96 -28.85 36.29
C LEU A 3 1.45 -28.85 36.02
N SER A 4 0.86 -27.70 35.65
CA SER A 4 -0.51 -27.64 35.14
C SER A 4 -0.49 -27.44 33.63
N SER A 5 -0.83 -28.50 32.93
CA SER A 5 -0.97 -28.64 31.48
C SER A 5 -2.06 -27.71 30.93
N THR A 6 -1.68 -26.79 30.05
CA THR A 6 -2.61 -25.99 29.24
C THR A 6 -3.11 -26.84 28.07
N LYS A 7 -4.39 -27.23 28.13
CA LYS A 7 -5.10 -27.90 27.04
C LYS A 7 -5.39 -26.92 25.90
N ASP A 8 -4.79 -27.18 24.75
CA ASP A 8 -5.13 -26.63 23.45
C ASP A 8 -6.64 -26.71 23.17
N LYS A 9 -7.27 -25.54 23.06
CA LYS A 9 -8.63 -25.40 22.51
C LYS A 9 -8.53 -25.48 20.98
N LYS A 10 -8.64 -26.69 20.44
CA LYS A 10 -8.89 -26.90 19.00
C LYS A 10 -10.17 -26.15 18.61
N ARG A 11 -10.03 -25.13 17.76
CA ARG A 11 -11.15 -24.44 17.11
C ARG A 11 -11.91 -25.45 16.24
N PRO A 12 -13.25 -25.38 16.16
CA PRO A 12 -14.02 -26.32 15.36
C PRO A 12 -13.72 -26.08 13.87
N LEU A 13 -13.32 -27.14 13.18
CA LEU A 13 -13.18 -27.17 11.72
C LEU A 13 -14.55 -26.85 11.10
N GLN A 14 -14.66 -25.69 10.47
CA GLN A 14 -15.86 -25.30 9.73
C GLN A 14 -16.04 -26.23 8.53
N SER A 15 -17.24 -26.82 8.47
CA SER A 15 -17.68 -27.74 7.44
C SER A 15 -17.56 -27.12 6.06
N HIS A 16 -16.64 -27.62 5.24
CA HIS A 16 -16.58 -27.31 3.82
C HIS A 16 -17.88 -27.79 3.16
N ARG A 17 -18.71 -26.86 2.69
CA ARG A 17 -19.82 -27.20 1.79
C ARG A 17 -19.21 -27.53 0.43
N LYS A 18 -19.63 -28.67 -0.12
CA LYS A 18 -19.27 -29.14 -1.47
C LYS A 18 -19.72 -28.08 -2.49
N GLY A 19 -18.82 -27.19 -2.90
CA GLY A 19 -19.11 -26.13 -3.86
C GLY A 19 -18.14 -24.95 -3.84
N ASP A 20 -17.48 -24.69 -2.72
CA ASP A 20 -16.60 -23.53 -2.60
C ASP A 20 -15.20 -23.87 -3.11
N LYS A 21 -14.81 -23.22 -4.22
CA LYS A 21 -13.53 -23.43 -4.93
C LYS A 21 -12.31 -22.93 -4.14
N TYR A 22 -12.53 -22.07 -3.13
CA TYR A 22 -11.49 -21.40 -2.34
C TYR A 22 -11.90 -21.33 -0.87
N ASP A 23 -10.92 -21.35 0.04
CA ASP A 23 -11.13 -20.98 1.44
C ASP A 23 -11.18 -19.45 1.55
N LEU A 24 -12.38 -18.91 1.76
CA LEU A 24 -12.64 -17.47 1.85
C LEU A 24 -12.67 -16.95 3.29
N SER A 25 -12.28 -17.77 4.26
CA SER A 25 -12.33 -17.40 5.69
C SER A 25 -11.35 -16.27 6.05
N SER A 26 -10.28 -16.10 5.28
CA SER A 26 -9.29 -15.04 5.44
C SER A 26 -9.62 -13.76 4.67
N VAL A 27 -10.60 -13.78 3.76
CA VAL A 27 -10.94 -12.61 2.94
C VAL A 27 -11.80 -11.64 3.77
N PRO A 28 -11.31 -10.43 4.08
CA PRO A 28 -12.08 -9.46 4.85
C PRO A 28 -13.30 -9.00 4.04
N LYS A 29 -14.43 -8.75 4.72
CA LYS A 29 -15.71 -8.41 4.07
C LYS A 29 -16.19 -7.02 4.44
N ASN A 30 -16.80 -6.34 3.47
CA ASN A 30 -17.48 -5.06 3.71
C ASN A 30 -18.86 -5.28 4.34
N GLU A 31 -19.57 -4.19 4.66
CA GLU A 31 -20.89 -4.23 5.29
C GLU A 31 -21.97 -4.96 4.46
N LYS A 32 -21.78 -5.05 3.14
CA LYS A 32 -22.67 -5.76 2.21
C LYS A 32 -22.28 -7.23 2.00
N GLY A 33 -21.20 -7.69 2.64
CA GLY A 33 -20.71 -9.06 2.54
C GLY A 33 -19.83 -9.34 1.32
N GLY A 34 -19.54 -8.33 0.49
CA GLY A 34 -18.52 -8.38 -0.56
C GLY A 34 -17.11 -8.23 0.00
N VAL A 35 -16.11 -8.18 -0.87
CA VAL A 35 -14.68 -8.04 -0.47
C VAL A 35 -14.45 -6.65 0.11
N LEU A 36 -13.85 -6.57 1.29
CA LEU A 36 -13.43 -5.29 1.85
C LEU A 36 -12.24 -4.76 1.05
N VAL A 37 -12.33 -3.51 0.63
CA VAL A 37 -11.23 -2.76 0.03
C VAL A 37 -11.03 -1.51 0.89
N THR A 38 -9.82 -1.27 1.38
CA THR A 38 -9.53 -0.07 2.18
C THR A 38 -9.23 1.13 1.30
N ASP A 39 -9.34 2.34 1.86
CA ASP A 39 -8.97 3.56 1.15
C ASP A 39 -7.49 3.58 0.75
N ASP A 40 -6.61 2.97 1.55
CA ASP A 40 -5.17 2.86 1.25
C ASP A 40 -4.91 1.88 0.11
N GLU A 41 -5.58 0.72 0.11
CA GLU A 41 -5.52 -0.24 -1.00
C GLU A 41 -6.02 0.40 -2.30
N LEU A 42 -7.04 1.26 -2.22
CA LEU A 42 -7.55 2.04 -3.34
C LEU A 42 -6.57 3.11 -3.83
N ALA A 43 -5.95 3.85 -2.92
CA ALA A 43 -4.96 4.88 -3.27
C ALA A 43 -3.73 4.25 -3.94
N ALA A 44 -3.19 3.18 -3.35
CA ALA A 44 -2.06 2.45 -3.93
C ALA A 44 -2.40 1.85 -5.30
N ALA A 45 -3.59 1.26 -5.45
CA ALA A 45 -4.05 0.77 -6.75
C ALA A 45 -4.19 1.92 -7.76
N PHE A 46 -4.67 3.07 -7.33
CA PHE A 46 -4.83 4.23 -8.20
C PHE A 46 -3.49 4.74 -8.73
N GLU A 47 -2.51 4.94 -7.86
CA GLU A 47 -1.15 5.33 -8.24
C GLU A 47 -0.49 4.31 -9.16
N PHE A 48 -0.72 3.01 -8.91
CA PHE A 48 -0.20 1.96 -9.78
C PHE A 48 -0.70 2.11 -11.23
N PHE A 49 -1.96 2.50 -11.42
CA PHE A 49 -2.53 2.74 -12.73
C PHE A 49 -2.20 4.13 -13.30
N ASP A 50 -2.24 5.20 -12.51
CA ASP A 50 -1.96 6.58 -12.93
C ASP A 50 -0.47 6.85 -13.16
N MET A 51 0.07 6.26 -14.22
CA MET A 51 1.49 6.30 -14.57
C MET A 51 2.04 7.71 -14.83
N ASP A 52 1.18 8.64 -15.23
CA ASP A 52 1.54 10.02 -15.56
C ASP A 52 1.26 11.00 -14.40
N GLY A 53 0.79 10.52 -13.25
CA GLY A 53 0.48 11.33 -12.08
C GLY A 53 -0.58 12.39 -12.37
N SER A 54 -1.49 12.08 -13.30
CA SER A 54 -2.50 13.02 -13.79
C SER A 54 -3.66 13.21 -12.81
N GLY A 55 -3.73 12.37 -11.77
CA GLY A 55 -4.88 12.25 -10.88
C GLY A 55 -6.06 11.52 -11.55
N LYS A 56 -5.83 10.84 -12.68
CA LYS A 56 -6.87 10.19 -13.48
C LYS A 56 -6.37 8.89 -14.11
N ILE A 57 -7.16 7.83 -14.01
CA ILE A 57 -6.91 6.60 -14.75
C ILE A 57 -7.58 6.71 -16.11
N THR A 58 -6.80 6.67 -17.18
CA THR A 58 -7.29 6.67 -18.57
C THR A 58 -7.25 5.28 -19.21
N MET A 59 -7.94 5.11 -20.34
CA MET A 59 -7.91 3.88 -21.13
C MET A 59 -6.48 3.44 -21.48
N THR A 60 -5.61 4.43 -21.72
CA THR A 60 -4.19 4.20 -22.02
C THR A 60 -3.46 3.63 -20.81
N ASN A 61 -3.72 4.17 -19.62
CA ASN A 61 -3.14 3.68 -18.36
C ASN A 61 -3.54 2.23 -18.09
N LEU A 62 -4.85 1.92 -18.14
CA LEU A 62 -5.35 0.55 -17.95
C LEU A 62 -4.77 -0.40 -19.00
N ARG A 63 -4.78 -0.03 -20.28
CA ARG A 63 -4.26 -0.90 -21.34
C ARG A 63 -2.77 -1.19 -21.19
N LYS A 64 -1.98 -0.20 -20.78
CA LYS A 64 -0.55 -0.39 -20.52
C LYS A 64 -0.32 -1.34 -19.35
N ARG A 65 -0.96 -1.11 -18.19
CA ARG A 65 -0.76 -1.92 -16.98
C ARG A 65 -1.44 -3.29 -17.05
N LEU A 66 -2.76 -3.32 -17.30
CA LEU A 66 -3.49 -4.59 -17.41
C LEU A 66 -3.07 -5.41 -18.63
N GLY A 67 -2.57 -4.76 -19.70
CA GLY A 67 -2.06 -5.48 -20.87
C GLY A 67 -0.83 -6.34 -20.57
N VAL A 68 -0.06 -6.03 -19.52
CA VAL A 68 1.07 -6.86 -19.06
C VAL A 68 0.56 -8.21 -18.55
N PHE A 69 -0.52 -8.20 -17.79
CA PHE A 69 -1.10 -9.38 -17.15
C PHE A 69 -2.08 -10.12 -18.06
N TYR A 70 -2.89 -9.38 -18.83
CA TYR A 70 -3.99 -9.89 -19.63
C TYR A 70 -3.80 -9.56 -21.11
N LYS A 71 -2.85 -10.27 -21.76
CA LYS A 71 -2.39 -10.02 -23.14
C LYS A 71 -3.52 -9.91 -24.18
N ASN A 72 -4.67 -10.54 -23.96
CA ASN A 72 -5.78 -10.64 -24.92
C ASN A 72 -7.12 -10.05 -24.42
N MET A 73 -7.12 -9.10 -23.48
CA MET A 73 -8.36 -8.47 -23.05
C MET A 73 -8.97 -7.62 -24.19
N PRO A 74 -10.24 -7.84 -24.59
CA PRO A 74 -10.89 -7.07 -25.65
C PRO A 74 -11.27 -5.65 -25.18
N ALA A 75 -11.33 -4.70 -26.12
CA ALA A 75 -11.61 -3.28 -25.82
C ALA A 75 -12.91 -3.04 -25.03
N LYS A 76 -13.92 -3.89 -25.23
CA LYS A 76 -15.18 -3.84 -24.49
C LYS A 76 -15.00 -4.11 -22.99
N ASP A 77 -14.05 -4.94 -22.60
CA ASP A 77 -13.83 -5.31 -21.21
C ASP A 77 -13.10 -4.18 -20.48
N TYR A 78 -12.13 -3.53 -21.14
CA TYR A 78 -11.54 -2.29 -20.61
C TYR A 78 -12.58 -1.18 -20.44
N ARG A 79 -13.48 -1.03 -21.42
CA ARG A 79 -14.55 -0.02 -21.34
C ARG A 79 -15.57 -0.34 -20.26
N PHE A 80 -15.82 -1.62 -20.01
CA PHE A 80 -16.63 -2.09 -18.89
C PHE A 80 -15.97 -1.77 -17.54
N LEU A 81 -14.67 -2.04 -17.39
CA LEU A 81 -13.90 -1.69 -16.17
C LEU A 81 -13.89 -0.18 -15.90
N MET A 82 -13.86 0.63 -16.96
CA MET A 82 -13.98 2.09 -16.88
C MET A 82 -15.39 2.60 -16.59
N ASN A 83 -16.37 1.71 -16.37
CA ASN A 83 -17.79 2.06 -16.26
C ASN A 83 -18.28 2.97 -17.40
N ASN A 84 -17.81 2.69 -18.64
CA ASN A 84 -18.02 3.51 -19.84
C ASN A 84 -17.56 4.97 -19.77
N LYS A 85 -16.78 5.36 -18.76
CA LYS A 85 -16.18 6.70 -18.65
C LYS A 85 -14.87 6.76 -19.46
N PRO A 86 -14.48 7.95 -19.96
CA PRO A 86 -13.19 8.14 -20.63
C PRO A 86 -12.01 8.13 -19.64
N GLU A 87 -12.27 8.54 -18.40
CA GLU A 87 -11.32 8.66 -17.30
C GLU A 87 -12.03 8.32 -15.97
N LEU A 88 -11.27 7.77 -15.02
CA LEU A 88 -11.71 7.52 -13.65
C LEU A 88 -10.85 8.31 -12.67
N THR A 89 -11.50 9.02 -11.76
CA THR A 89 -10.84 9.62 -10.59
C THR A 89 -10.77 8.62 -9.43
N LEU A 90 -9.98 8.92 -8.40
CA LEU A 90 -9.94 8.09 -7.18
C LEU A 90 -11.34 7.96 -6.55
N GLN A 91 -12.14 9.03 -6.60
CA GLN A 91 -13.52 9.00 -6.12
C GLN A 91 -14.40 8.05 -6.93
N ASP A 92 -14.27 8.05 -8.26
CA ASP A 92 -14.98 7.09 -9.11
C ASP A 92 -14.58 5.66 -8.79
N LEU A 93 -13.28 5.42 -8.55
CA LEU A 93 -12.76 4.09 -8.20
C LEU A 93 -13.28 3.63 -6.83
N ARG A 94 -13.34 4.54 -5.85
CA ARG A 94 -13.95 4.29 -4.52
C ARG A 94 -15.40 3.85 -4.65
N GLU A 95 -16.22 4.59 -5.40
CA GLU A 95 -17.63 4.25 -5.61
C GLU A 95 -17.83 2.89 -6.30
N LEU A 96 -16.91 2.51 -7.19
CA LEU A 96 -16.98 1.23 -7.89
C LEU A 96 -16.59 0.03 -7.01
N LEU A 97 -15.63 0.20 -6.09
CA LEU A 97 -15.03 -0.92 -5.36
C LEU A 97 -15.47 -1.03 -3.90
N LEU A 98 -15.77 0.06 -3.20
CA LEU A 98 -16.15 0.01 -1.78
C LEU A 98 -17.50 -0.71 -1.57
N ASP A 99 -18.44 -0.47 -2.48
CA ASP A 99 -19.83 -0.91 -2.37
C ASP A 99 -20.13 -2.27 -3.04
N ASN A 100 -19.10 -3.11 -3.22
CA ASN A 100 -19.24 -4.39 -3.92
C ASN A 100 -19.98 -5.46 -3.09
N GLU A 101 -20.64 -6.40 -3.77
CA GLU A 101 -21.36 -7.54 -3.15
C GLU A 101 -20.72 -8.89 -3.53
N VAL A 102 -19.43 -8.87 -3.89
CA VAL A 102 -18.76 -10.05 -4.42
C VAL A 102 -18.36 -10.99 -3.27
N THR A 103 -19.19 -11.99 -2.99
CA THR A 103 -19.03 -12.86 -1.82
C THR A 103 -18.14 -14.09 -2.04
N ASN A 104 -17.98 -14.52 -3.30
CA ASN A 104 -17.30 -15.77 -3.69
C ASN A 104 -16.03 -15.50 -4.49
N PHE A 105 -15.29 -14.47 -4.11
CA PHE A 105 -14.09 -14.03 -4.81
C PHE A 105 -12.93 -13.98 -3.84
N ASP A 106 -11.84 -14.62 -4.24
CA ASP A 106 -10.58 -14.58 -3.51
C ASP A 106 -9.61 -13.70 -4.31
N PRO A 107 -9.38 -12.45 -3.89
CA PRO A 107 -8.50 -11.53 -4.63
C PRO A 107 -7.08 -12.08 -4.77
N VAL A 108 -6.58 -12.80 -3.75
CA VAL A 108 -5.22 -13.34 -3.76
C VAL A 108 -5.13 -14.52 -4.71
N ALA A 109 -6.11 -15.44 -4.69
CA ALA A 109 -6.10 -16.57 -5.62
C ALA A 109 -6.32 -16.14 -7.07
N GLU A 110 -7.09 -15.08 -7.32
CA GLU A 110 -7.24 -14.52 -8.67
C GLU A 110 -5.97 -13.83 -9.14
N ALA A 111 -5.28 -13.08 -8.27
CA ALA A 111 -3.97 -12.51 -8.58
C ALA A 111 -2.92 -13.60 -8.85
N PHE A 112 -2.94 -14.71 -8.11
CA PHE A 112 -1.99 -15.81 -8.29
C PHE A 112 -2.04 -16.44 -9.68
N LYS A 113 -3.24 -16.55 -10.29
CA LYS A 113 -3.39 -17.11 -11.65
C LYS A 113 -2.64 -16.34 -12.73
N VAL A 114 -2.35 -15.07 -12.47
CA VAL A 114 -1.55 -14.24 -13.37
C VAL A 114 -0.12 -14.78 -13.39
N TYR A 115 0.42 -15.19 -12.24
CA TYR A 115 1.74 -15.78 -12.08
C TYR A 115 1.82 -17.28 -12.44
N ASP A 116 0.68 -17.99 -12.41
CA ASP A 116 0.55 -19.41 -12.76
C ASP A 116 -0.50 -19.62 -13.88
N PRO A 117 -0.19 -19.21 -15.14
CA PRO A 117 -1.14 -19.29 -16.24
C PRO A 117 -1.50 -20.73 -16.63
N GLU A 118 -0.59 -21.67 -16.38
CA GLU A 118 -0.78 -23.09 -16.69
C GLU A 118 -1.53 -23.85 -15.57
N GLY A 119 -1.81 -23.19 -14.43
CA GLY A 119 -2.56 -23.77 -13.31
C GLY A 119 -1.83 -24.91 -12.61
N THR A 120 -0.49 -24.84 -12.56
CA THR A 120 0.37 -25.82 -11.90
C THR A 120 0.24 -25.83 -10.38
N GLY A 121 -0.29 -24.75 -9.80
CA GLY A 121 -0.34 -24.47 -8.37
C GLY A 121 0.87 -23.72 -7.84
N PHE A 122 1.85 -23.37 -8.69
CA PHE A 122 3.10 -22.72 -8.32
C PHE A 122 3.41 -21.54 -9.25
N VAL A 123 4.10 -20.52 -8.74
CA VAL A 123 4.56 -19.38 -9.55
C VAL A 123 5.57 -19.87 -10.59
N ASP A 124 5.33 -19.52 -11.87
CA ASP A 124 6.28 -19.79 -12.94
C ASP A 124 7.37 -18.69 -12.97
N HIS A 125 8.64 -19.08 -12.81
CA HIS A 125 9.77 -18.15 -12.76
C HIS A 125 9.93 -17.33 -14.05
N LYS A 126 9.59 -17.90 -15.21
CA LYS A 126 9.65 -17.18 -16.50
C LYS A 126 8.55 -16.12 -16.55
N VAL A 127 7.34 -16.47 -16.12
CA VAL A 127 6.22 -15.54 -16.05
C VAL A 127 6.54 -14.39 -15.11
N LEU A 128 7.15 -14.71 -13.96
CA LEU A 128 7.59 -13.71 -12.99
C LEU A 128 8.63 -12.75 -13.58
N ARG A 129 9.68 -13.24 -14.26
CA ARG A 129 10.66 -12.38 -14.95
C ARG A 129 10.01 -11.47 -15.97
N ASP A 130 9.20 -12.06 -16.85
CA ASP A 130 8.53 -11.33 -17.92
C ASP A 130 7.67 -10.21 -17.33
N MET A 131 6.99 -10.45 -16.20
CA MET A 131 6.18 -9.43 -15.53
C MET A 131 7.01 -8.29 -14.98
N PHE A 132 8.09 -8.57 -14.25
CA PHE A 132 8.94 -7.52 -13.68
C PHE A 132 9.55 -6.63 -14.76
N GLN A 133 10.01 -7.24 -15.86
CA GLN A 133 10.53 -6.49 -17.01
C GLN A 133 9.44 -5.62 -17.65
N ASN A 134 8.25 -6.17 -17.86
CA ASN A 134 7.13 -5.44 -18.49
C ASN A 134 6.49 -4.38 -17.59
N LEU A 135 6.61 -4.50 -16.27
CA LEU A 135 6.15 -3.50 -15.29
C LEU A 135 7.15 -2.36 -15.08
N GLY A 136 8.35 -2.46 -15.66
CA GLY A 136 9.39 -1.44 -15.59
C GLY A 136 10.31 -1.55 -14.39
N PHE A 137 10.30 -2.68 -13.66
CA PHE A 137 11.21 -2.94 -12.54
C PHE A 137 12.62 -3.36 -12.99
N GLY A 138 12.82 -3.57 -14.29
CA GLY A 138 14.11 -3.96 -14.88
C GLY A 138 14.21 -5.47 -15.13
N GLU A 139 15.38 -5.89 -15.59
CA GLU A 139 15.68 -7.32 -15.76
C GLU A 139 15.96 -7.95 -14.39
N VAL A 140 15.30 -9.07 -14.12
CA VAL A 140 15.53 -9.86 -12.92
C VAL A 140 16.54 -10.95 -13.24
N THR A 141 17.66 -10.95 -12.52
CA THR A 141 18.73 -11.95 -12.70
C THR A 141 18.33 -13.32 -12.12
N ASP A 142 19.13 -14.36 -12.39
CA ASP A 142 18.96 -15.66 -11.74
C ASP A 142 19.12 -15.56 -10.23
N GLU A 143 20.07 -14.74 -9.79
CA GLU A 143 20.34 -14.47 -8.37
C GLU A 143 19.17 -13.75 -7.69
N ASP A 144 18.60 -12.71 -8.32
CA ASP A 144 17.46 -11.96 -7.77
C ASP A 144 16.23 -12.85 -7.63
N LEU A 145 15.98 -13.73 -8.60
CA LEU A 145 14.89 -14.69 -8.52
C LEU A 145 15.10 -15.70 -7.41
N GLN A 146 16.34 -16.18 -7.25
CA GLN A 146 16.64 -17.12 -6.18
C GLN A 146 16.38 -16.48 -4.82
N ILE A 147 16.80 -15.23 -4.62
CA ILE A 147 16.50 -14.46 -3.39
C ILE A 147 14.99 -14.32 -3.20
N LEU A 148 14.24 -14.02 -4.27
CA LEU A 148 12.79 -13.85 -4.20
C LEU A 148 12.07 -15.16 -3.83
N VAL A 149 12.51 -16.29 -4.40
CA VAL A 149 11.99 -17.61 -4.04
C VAL A 149 12.38 -17.94 -2.60
N GLU A 150 13.64 -17.77 -2.19
CA GLU A 150 14.09 -18.06 -0.82
C GLU A 150 13.38 -17.21 0.24
N THR A 151 13.04 -15.96 -0.10
CA THR A 151 12.26 -15.07 0.79
C THR A 151 10.80 -15.50 0.87
N GLY A 152 10.33 -16.15 -0.19
CA GLY A 152 8.94 -16.41 -0.43
C GLY A 152 8.42 -17.79 -0.07
N ASP A 153 9.29 -18.77 -0.21
CA ASP A 153 9.07 -20.18 -0.01
C ASP A 153 9.12 -20.48 1.50
N VAL A 154 7.94 -20.46 2.14
CA VAL A 154 7.82 -20.63 3.60
C VAL A 154 8.00 -22.09 4.01
N ASP A 155 7.54 -23.02 3.17
CA ASP A 155 7.64 -24.46 3.43
C ASP A 155 8.93 -25.11 2.90
N GLN A 156 9.77 -24.33 2.21
CA GLN A 156 11.10 -24.68 1.69
C GLN A 156 11.05 -25.82 0.66
N ASP A 157 10.00 -25.86 -0.17
CA ASP A 157 9.83 -26.85 -1.23
C ASP A 157 10.53 -26.48 -2.56
N GLY A 158 11.14 -25.29 -2.60
CA GLY A 158 11.84 -24.70 -3.73
C GLY A 158 10.92 -23.98 -4.72
N LYS A 159 9.65 -23.75 -4.37
CA LYS A 159 8.64 -23.10 -5.20
C LYS A 159 7.79 -22.17 -4.36
N ILE A 160 7.03 -21.30 -5.02
CA ILE A 160 6.07 -20.41 -4.35
C ILE A 160 4.67 -20.93 -4.66
N SER A 161 4.01 -21.53 -3.67
CA SER A 161 2.62 -21.96 -3.78
C SER A 161 1.64 -20.80 -3.52
N LEU A 162 0.34 -21.02 -3.78
CA LEU A 162 -0.70 -20.05 -3.40
C LEU A 162 -0.71 -19.75 -1.89
N SER A 163 -0.37 -20.74 -1.06
CA SER A 163 -0.32 -20.56 0.40
C SER A 163 0.82 -19.64 0.81
N ASP A 164 1.99 -19.81 0.19
CA ASP A 164 3.15 -18.95 0.39
C ASP A 164 2.87 -17.53 -0.07
N PHE A 165 2.25 -17.40 -1.24
CA PHE A 165 1.87 -16.11 -1.80
C PHE A 165 0.89 -15.34 -0.88
N ARG A 166 -0.06 -16.03 -0.23
CA ARG A 166 -0.92 -15.42 0.79
C ARG A 166 -0.13 -14.95 2.01
N ASN A 167 0.78 -15.78 2.51
CA ASN A 167 1.61 -15.43 3.67
C ASN A 167 2.48 -14.20 3.38
N MET A 168 3.05 -14.10 2.18
CA MET A 168 3.81 -12.91 1.75
C MET A 168 2.95 -11.63 1.79
N LEU A 169 1.72 -11.68 1.27
CA LEU A 169 0.84 -10.51 1.20
C LEU A 169 0.37 -10.08 2.60
N ASP A 170 0.01 -11.05 3.45
CA ASP A 170 -0.39 -10.77 4.83
C ASP A 170 0.78 -10.18 5.65
N PHE A 171 2.00 -10.71 5.46
CA PHE A 171 3.20 -10.22 6.13
C PHE A 171 3.56 -8.79 5.68
N ASN A 172 3.50 -8.50 4.38
CA ASN A 172 3.73 -7.16 3.86
C ASN A 172 2.68 -6.17 4.39
N ARG A 173 1.40 -6.57 4.43
CA ARG A 173 0.35 -5.69 4.97
C ARG A 173 0.54 -5.39 6.45
N ALA A 174 1.02 -6.35 7.23
CA ALA A 174 1.33 -6.16 8.65
C ALA A 174 2.54 -5.24 8.87
N GLN A 175 3.61 -5.35 8.06
CA GLN A 175 4.77 -4.47 8.17
C GLN A 175 4.46 -3.03 7.76
N VAL A 176 3.71 -2.84 6.68
CA VAL A 176 3.31 -1.50 6.22
C VAL A 176 2.49 -0.79 7.31
N ALA A 177 1.49 -1.48 7.87
CA ALA A 177 0.69 -0.93 8.97
C ALA A 177 1.53 -0.60 10.23
N ALA A 178 2.53 -1.42 10.55
CA ALA A 178 3.41 -1.17 11.69
C ALA A 178 4.36 0.02 11.46
N GLN A 179 4.88 0.16 10.23
CA GLN A 179 5.74 1.26 9.83
C GLN A 179 4.97 2.59 9.87
N GLU A 180 3.76 2.61 9.30
CA GLU A 180 2.88 3.78 9.31
C GLU A 180 2.51 4.22 10.73
N ALA A 181 2.16 3.27 11.59
CA ALA A 181 1.87 3.58 13.00
C ALA A 181 3.07 4.22 13.71
N ALA A 182 4.29 3.72 13.45
CA ALA A 182 5.51 4.28 14.03
C ALA A 182 5.85 5.67 13.48
N ASP A 183 5.61 5.91 12.19
CA ASP A 183 5.84 7.21 11.56
C ASP A 183 4.82 8.25 12.05
N LEU A 184 3.54 7.86 12.23
CA LEU A 184 2.52 8.72 12.82
C LEU A 184 2.84 9.09 14.29
N GLU A 185 3.31 8.13 15.09
CA GLU A 185 3.73 8.39 16.47
C GLU A 185 4.91 9.36 16.54
N ARG A 186 5.87 9.26 15.61
CA ARG A 186 7.00 10.20 15.52
C ARG A 186 6.52 11.61 15.17
N GLU A 187 5.65 11.74 14.19
CA GLU A 187 5.12 13.03 13.77
C GLU A 187 4.33 13.72 14.90
N GLN A 188 3.53 12.97 15.66
CA GLN A 188 2.84 13.47 16.85
C GLN A 188 3.81 13.93 17.95
N GLN A 189 4.88 13.16 18.21
CA GLN A 189 5.89 13.53 19.20
C GLN A 189 6.69 14.78 18.78
N GLU A 190 6.98 14.94 17.49
CA GLU A 190 7.64 16.14 16.97
C GLU A 190 6.74 17.38 17.08
N ALA A 191 5.47 17.26 16.69
CA ALA A 191 4.48 18.33 16.83
C ALA A 191 4.29 18.75 18.31
N GLU A 192 4.23 17.79 19.24
CA GLU A 192 4.11 18.08 20.66
C GLU A 192 5.36 18.78 21.21
N ARG A 193 6.56 18.36 20.79
CA ARG A 193 7.82 19.01 21.16
C ARG A 193 7.94 20.42 20.62
N GLU A 194 7.50 20.65 19.39
CA GLU A 194 7.50 21.98 18.77
C GLU A 194 6.52 22.91 19.48
N ALA A 195 5.29 22.45 19.75
CA ALA A 195 4.30 23.21 20.51
C ALA A 195 4.80 23.58 21.91
N LEU A 196 5.48 22.65 22.60
CA LEU A 196 6.07 22.93 23.91
C LEU A 196 7.20 23.98 23.81
N ARG A 197 8.01 23.92 22.76
CA ARG A 197 9.10 24.88 22.50
C ARG A 197 8.56 26.27 22.19
N GLU A 198 7.49 26.38 21.41
CA GLU A 198 6.80 27.64 21.16
C GLU A 198 6.16 28.21 22.43
N ALA A 199 5.49 27.39 23.23
CA ALA A 199 4.88 27.82 24.50
C ALA A 199 5.94 28.36 25.48
N GLN A 200 7.10 27.70 25.58
CA GLN A 200 8.22 28.18 26.42
C GLN A 200 8.81 29.48 25.89
N LYS A 201 8.90 29.65 24.56
CA LYS A 201 9.39 30.90 23.94
C LYS A 201 8.42 32.05 24.15
N ALA A 202 7.11 31.80 24.12
CA ALA A 202 6.07 32.80 24.41
C ALA A 202 6.12 33.27 25.88
N GLN A 203 6.30 32.35 26.83
CA GLN A 203 6.45 32.71 28.25
C GLN A 203 7.75 33.47 28.55
N ALA A 204 8.81 33.26 27.77
CA ALA A 204 10.06 34.02 27.89
C ALA A 204 10.00 35.41 27.21
N GLY A 205 8.98 35.68 26.39
CA GLY A 205 8.82 36.93 25.64
C GLY A 205 7.98 38.02 26.33
N GLU A 206 7.26 37.71 27.41
CA GLU A 206 6.44 38.67 28.19
C GLU A 206 7.21 39.37 29.33
N GLY A 207 8.55 39.41 29.27
CA GLY A 207 9.39 40.22 30.14
C GLY A 207 9.68 41.61 29.54
N GLY A 208 8.64 42.43 29.38
CA GLY A 208 8.76 43.81 28.89
C GLY A 208 9.16 44.84 29.97
N GLU A 209 10.08 45.72 29.56
CA GLU A 209 10.20 47.17 29.88
C GLU A 209 10.94 47.68 31.15
N GLY A 210 12.16 48.21 30.89
CA GLY A 210 12.59 49.56 31.31
C GLY A 210 13.92 49.67 32.11
N PRO A 211 14.67 50.80 32.07
CA PRO A 211 14.48 52.04 31.29
C PRO A 211 15.70 52.51 30.45
N ALA A 212 15.37 53.27 29.40
CA ALA A 212 16.09 54.38 28.76
C ALA A 212 17.64 54.40 28.76
N GLU A 213 18.20 54.21 27.56
CA GLU A 213 19.54 54.65 27.18
C GLU A 213 19.68 56.19 27.26
N PRO A 214 20.79 56.73 27.79
CA PRO A 214 21.12 58.14 27.65
C PRO A 214 21.64 58.40 26.22
N THR A 215 20.97 59.32 25.52
CA THR A 215 21.39 59.89 24.23
C THR A 215 22.81 60.46 24.30
N GLU A 216 23.73 59.90 23.50
CA GLU A 216 25.02 60.51 23.18
C GLU A 216 24.86 61.69 22.20
N PRO A 217 25.70 62.74 22.31
CA PRO A 217 25.57 63.95 21.51
C PRO A 217 26.21 63.81 20.12
N ALA A 218 25.59 64.50 19.16
CA ALA A 218 25.96 64.54 17.74
C ALA A 218 27.42 64.98 17.47
N GLU A 219 28.10 64.23 16.59
CA GLU A 219 29.33 64.65 15.92
C GLU A 219 29.07 65.82 14.94
N PRO A 220 29.94 66.84 14.88
CA PRO A 220 29.83 67.93 13.92
C PRO A 220 30.38 67.54 12.54
N ALA A 221 29.69 68.02 11.51
CA ALA A 221 30.05 67.89 10.11
C ALA A 221 31.42 68.52 9.79
N GLU A 222 32.28 67.77 9.09
CA GLU A 222 33.43 68.32 8.37
C GLU A 222 33.04 68.81 6.97
N PRO A 223 33.66 69.89 6.45
CA PRO A 223 33.25 70.53 5.22
C PRO A 223 34.02 70.03 3.98
N ALA A 224 33.40 70.35 2.85
CA ALA A 224 33.80 70.13 1.46
C ALA A 224 35.26 70.46 1.14
N GLU A 225 35.84 69.69 0.22
CA GLU A 225 36.79 70.22 -0.77
C GLU A 225 36.49 69.65 -2.17
N GLU A 226 36.83 70.50 -3.13
CA GLU A 226 36.47 70.61 -4.55
C GLU A 226 37.28 69.69 -5.47
#